data_AF-A0A7X9DYH9-F1
#
_entry.id   AF-A0A7X9DYH9-F1
#
_cell.length_a   1.000
_cell.length_b   1.000
_cell.length_c   1.000
_cell.angle_alpha   90.00
_cell.angle_beta   90.00
_cell.angle_gamma   90.00
#
_symmetry.space_group_name_H-M   'P 1'
#
loop_
_entity.id
_entity.type
_entity.pdbx_description
1 polymer ?
#
loop_
_entity_poly.entity_id
_entity_poly.type
_entity_poly.pdbx_seq_one_letter_code
_entity_poly.pdbx_strand_id
1 'polypeptide(L)'
;MALWQGALDGARASATFPRLLDRRGGRLFFLYLFVAGLAVTGFALVALWLRPSLKQAIIDYIFPSDWQLVPRLLMERFFGRLGSQVMANFILAGGMAVLAMLCAPIKEMLSRNIERSRPLLTEPMRPWPVWRQVVEEVKFALLYLLVYNAIFWLGYPPVPALRGAATVASYLALFVFFDITFLCPLFLRHRVGYPRMIRVFFARPLQSFSFAALWCAPAIAAGFLLQGEKLGLVLAVILAAHVVVVAPAATAGTELAARLMPTASAMRAVPLVLRVLGWLVLLVALGVSAALTARLAGSLHKKTQVLKCEYQLDPGSLSVDWPSLSDPTLGLSVDLQIRNPTRVDLEIEDSRLEITNDGRPLGIVRIGRIAVPAGETRVQRLTLRLEVSFARLLEIRSLLSQKWDFVLWLKVSEDFEFPLYFR
;
A
#
# COMPACT_ATOMS: atom_id res chain seq x y z
N MET A 1 10.93 -31.99 22.84
CA MET A 1 12.22 -32.34 22.21
C MET A 1 12.23 -32.25 20.67
N ALA A 2 11.13 -32.54 19.94
CA ALA A 2 11.10 -32.51 18.47
C ALA A 2 11.19 -31.10 17.81
N LEU A 3 10.83 -30.02 18.53
CA LEU A 3 10.92 -28.64 18.01
C LEU A 3 12.35 -28.15 17.82
N TRP A 4 13.30 -28.65 18.61
CA TRP A 4 14.71 -28.21 18.61
C TRP A 4 15.60 -29.00 17.66
N GLN A 5 15.18 -30.22 17.27
CA GLN A 5 15.91 -31.03 16.30
C GLN A 5 15.87 -30.35 14.94
N GLY A 6 17.04 -29.91 14.49
CA GLY A 6 17.18 -29.24 13.20
C GLY A 6 16.75 -27.79 13.19
N ALA A 7 16.59 -27.10 14.33
CA ALA A 7 16.19 -25.68 14.36
C ALA A 7 17.14 -24.78 13.53
N LEU A 8 18.41 -25.19 13.39
CA LEU A 8 19.43 -24.52 12.60
C LEU A 8 19.51 -25.01 11.15
N ASP A 9 18.64 -25.93 10.71
CA ASP A 9 18.77 -26.53 9.37
C ASP A 9 18.53 -25.51 8.25
N GLY A 10 17.70 -24.48 8.47
CA GLY A 10 17.57 -23.34 7.56
C GLY A 10 18.88 -22.56 7.41
N ALA A 11 19.55 -22.26 8.52
CA ALA A 11 20.86 -21.61 8.53
C ALA A 11 21.96 -22.52 7.94
N ARG A 12 21.93 -23.82 8.22
CA ARG A 12 22.88 -24.80 7.69
C ARG A 12 22.76 -24.93 6.17
N ALA A 13 21.54 -25.10 5.65
CA ALA A 13 21.28 -25.12 4.20
C ALA A 13 21.79 -23.83 3.53
N SER A 14 21.64 -22.70 4.23
CA SER A 14 22.14 -21.41 3.77
C SER A 14 23.66 -21.26 3.85
N ALA A 15 24.35 -22.03 4.69
CA ALA A 15 25.82 -22.05 4.73
C ALA A 15 26.42 -23.05 3.73
N THR A 16 25.69 -24.11 3.38
CA THR A 16 26.17 -25.19 2.50
C THR A 16 25.91 -24.94 1.02
N PHE A 17 25.11 -23.93 0.66
CA PHE A 17 24.74 -23.66 -0.73
C PHE A 17 25.91 -23.61 -1.73
N PRO A 18 27.10 -23.02 -1.42
CA PRO A 18 28.18 -22.93 -2.41
C PRO A 18 28.69 -24.32 -2.78
N ARG A 19 28.64 -25.26 -1.83
CA ARG A 19 29.06 -26.63 -2.05
C ARG A 19 28.15 -27.33 -3.05
N LEU A 20 26.89 -26.93 -3.21
CA LEU A 20 25.91 -27.58 -4.09
C LEU A 20 26.13 -27.26 -5.59
N LEU A 21 26.97 -26.28 -5.91
CA LEU A 21 27.16 -25.81 -7.27
C LEU A 21 28.26 -26.61 -7.98
N ASP A 22 27.88 -27.45 -8.95
CA ASP A 22 28.79 -27.99 -9.94
C ASP A 22 29.05 -26.97 -11.06
N ARG A 23 29.89 -27.30 -12.06
CA ARG A 23 30.22 -26.35 -13.15
C ARG A 23 28.99 -25.81 -13.88
N ARG A 24 27.96 -26.65 -14.10
CA ARG A 24 26.72 -26.25 -14.77
C ARG A 24 25.83 -25.42 -13.85
N GLY A 25 25.72 -25.81 -12.59
CA GLY A 25 25.00 -25.11 -11.53
C GLY A 25 25.58 -23.72 -11.31
N GLY A 26 26.91 -23.57 -11.31
CA GLY A 26 27.58 -22.27 -11.26
C GLY A 26 27.18 -21.35 -12.42
N ARG A 27 27.13 -21.87 -13.66
CA ARG A 27 26.66 -21.08 -14.81
C ARG A 27 25.20 -20.64 -14.66
N LEU A 28 24.32 -21.53 -14.21
CA LEU A 28 22.91 -21.21 -13.97
C LEU A 28 22.73 -20.22 -12.81
N PHE A 29 23.56 -20.33 -11.78
CA PHE A 29 23.60 -19.40 -10.64
C PHE A 29 23.97 -17.99 -11.10
N PHE A 30 25.05 -17.82 -11.88
CA PHE A 30 25.44 -16.52 -12.41
C PHE A 30 24.44 -15.98 -13.44
N LEU A 31 23.86 -16.85 -14.26
CA LEU A 31 22.77 -16.47 -15.18
C LEU A 31 21.56 -15.94 -14.40
N TYR A 32 21.20 -16.57 -13.28
CA TYR A 32 20.12 -16.09 -12.43
C TYR A 32 20.46 -14.71 -11.85
N LEU A 33 21.64 -14.53 -11.26
CA LEU A 33 22.07 -13.21 -10.77
C LEU A 33 22.02 -12.15 -11.87
N PHE A 34 22.51 -12.48 -13.06
CA PHE A 34 22.52 -11.57 -14.20
C PHE A 34 21.11 -11.17 -14.65
N VAL A 35 20.20 -12.13 -14.83
CA VAL A 35 18.82 -11.85 -15.23
C VAL A 35 18.06 -11.11 -14.13
N ALA A 36 18.29 -11.44 -12.86
CA ALA A 36 17.72 -10.70 -11.74
C ALA A 36 18.22 -9.25 -11.70
N GLY A 37 19.52 -9.04 -11.93
CA GLY A 37 20.12 -7.72 -12.08
C GLY A 37 19.50 -6.94 -13.24
N LEU A 38 19.40 -7.54 -14.42
CA LEU A 38 18.74 -6.93 -15.58
C LEU A 38 17.28 -6.59 -15.30
N ALA A 39 16.53 -7.44 -14.60
CA ALA A 39 15.15 -7.17 -14.25
C ALA A 39 15.05 -5.96 -13.31
N VAL A 40 15.87 -5.90 -12.26
CA VAL A 40 15.90 -4.76 -11.32
C VAL A 40 16.36 -3.48 -12.02
N THR A 41 17.41 -3.55 -12.84
CA THR A 41 17.85 -2.40 -13.66
C THR A 41 16.77 -1.99 -14.65
N GLY A 42 16.08 -2.94 -15.27
CA GLY A 42 14.95 -2.70 -16.16
C GLY A 42 13.80 -1.98 -15.44
N PHE A 43 13.41 -2.43 -14.25
CA PHE A 43 12.43 -1.73 -13.42
C PHE A 43 12.89 -0.35 -12.99
N ALA A 44 14.17 -0.19 -12.63
CA ALA A 44 14.73 1.10 -12.28
C ALA A 44 14.75 2.05 -13.49
N LEU A 45 15.17 1.57 -14.67
CA LEU A 45 15.16 2.33 -15.91
C LEU A 45 13.74 2.66 -16.36
N VAL A 46 12.80 1.74 -16.26
CA VAL A 46 11.38 2.00 -16.51
C VAL A 46 10.86 3.04 -15.53
N ALA A 47 11.19 2.96 -14.24
CA ALA A 47 10.81 3.96 -13.25
C ALA A 47 11.45 5.34 -13.51
N LEU A 48 12.70 5.38 -14.00
CA LEU A 48 13.39 6.61 -14.39
C LEU A 48 12.88 7.17 -15.73
N TRP A 49 12.51 6.31 -16.67
CA TRP A 49 11.97 6.63 -17.99
C TRP A 49 10.52 7.06 -17.92
N LEU A 50 9.76 6.48 -16.99
CA LEU A 50 8.49 6.99 -16.45
C LEU A 50 8.72 8.29 -15.65
N ARG A 51 9.58 9.19 -16.15
CA ARG A 51 9.88 10.54 -15.66
C ARG A 51 8.65 11.21 -15.04
N PRO A 52 8.84 12.25 -14.18
CA PRO A 52 7.77 13.00 -13.53
C PRO A 52 6.54 13.16 -14.41
N SER A 53 6.66 13.43 -15.72
CA SER A 53 5.58 13.36 -16.72
C SER A 53 4.45 12.32 -16.55
N LEU A 54 4.66 11.06 -16.12
CA LEU A 54 3.50 10.15 -15.90
C LEU A 54 2.89 10.31 -14.50
N LYS A 55 3.73 10.57 -13.48
CA LYS A 55 3.29 10.91 -12.13
C LYS A 55 2.59 12.27 -12.12
N GLN A 56 3.18 13.27 -12.77
CA GLN A 56 2.61 14.56 -13.13
C GLN A 56 1.39 14.33 -14.02
N ALA A 57 1.40 13.60 -15.14
CA ALA A 57 0.18 13.39 -15.93
C ALA A 57 -0.95 12.72 -15.14
N ILE A 58 -0.65 11.79 -14.23
CA ILE A 58 -1.64 11.23 -13.30
C ILE A 58 -2.07 12.30 -12.28
N ILE A 59 -1.16 13.08 -11.71
CA ILE A 59 -1.47 14.17 -10.77
C ILE A 59 -2.24 15.29 -11.46
N ASP A 60 -1.82 15.76 -12.62
CA ASP A 60 -2.41 16.79 -13.50
C ASP A 60 -3.76 16.33 -14.09
N TYR A 61 -3.94 15.03 -14.37
CA TYR A 61 -5.25 14.47 -14.71
C TYR A 61 -6.19 14.42 -13.49
N ILE A 62 -5.65 14.16 -12.29
CA ILE A 62 -6.42 14.04 -11.06
C ILE A 62 -6.56 15.40 -10.33
N PHE A 63 -5.76 16.43 -10.64
CA PHE A 63 -5.73 17.72 -9.95
C PHE A 63 -5.17 18.84 -10.85
N PRO A 64 -5.65 20.09 -10.73
CA PRO A 64 -5.06 21.25 -11.43
C PRO A 64 -3.60 21.51 -11.03
N SER A 65 -2.84 22.17 -11.91
CA SER A 65 -1.41 22.48 -11.71
C SER A 65 -1.11 23.26 -10.43
N ASP A 66 -2.04 24.09 -9.96
CA ASP A 66 -1.84 24.95 -8.78
C ASP A 66 -2.09 24.19 -7.46
N TRP A 67 -2.53 22.93 -7.53
CA TRP A 67 -3.06 22.15 -6.40
C TRP A 67 -2.23 20.90 -6.10
N GLN A 68 -0.98 20.80 -6.60
CA GLN A 68 -0.14 19.60 -6.47
C GLN A 68 0.20 19.20 -5.01
N LEU A 69 0.02 20.08 -4.03
CA LEU A 69 0.23 19.79 -2.60
C LEU A 69 -0.87 18.89 -2.01
N VAL A 70 -2.10 19.02 -2.52
CA VAL A 70 -3.32 18.36 -2.02
C VAL A 70 -3.34 16.84 -2.22
N PRO A 71 -3.05 16.30 -3.42
CA PRO A 71 -2.85 14.86 -3.62
C PRO A 71 -1.76 14.31 -2.73
N ARG A 72 -0.68 15.07 -2.55
CA ARG A 72 0.47 14.61 -1.77
C ARG A 72 0.09 14.47 -0.31
N LEU A 73 -0.63 15.45 0.25
CA LEU A 73 -1.14 15.39 1.63
C LEU A 73 -2.22 14.32 1.80
N LEU A 74 -3.10 14.12 0.82
CA LEU A 74 -4.10 13.04 0.83
C LEU A 74 -3.44 11.67 0.74
N MET A 75 -2.51 11.47 -0.19
CA MET A 75 -1.75 10.23 -0.31
C MET A 75 -0.88 10.00 0.94
N GLU A 76 -0.20 11.02 1.47
CA GLU A 76 0.54 10.91 2.73
C GLU A 76 -0.38 10.67 3.94
N ARG A 77 -1.61 11.18 3.96
CA ARG A 77 -2.56 10.91 5.06
C ARG A 77 -3.15 9.51 4.95
N PHE A 78 -3.56 9.09 3.76
CA PHE A 78 -4.17 7.77 3.54
C PHE A 78 -3.13 6.65 3.55
N PHE A 79 -1.98 6.84 2.90
CA PHE A 79 -0.89 5.87 2.87
C PHE A 79 0.13 6.05 3.98
N GLY A 80 0.37 7.27 4.50
CA GLY A 80 1.23 7.45 5.68
C GLY A 80 0.54 7.08 7.00
N ARG A 81 -0.77 6.81 6.99
CA ARG A 81 -1.43 6.03 8.05
C ARG A 81 -0.90 4.59 8.12
N LEU A 82 -0.44 4.03 7.01
CA LEU A 82 0.34 2.80 7.01
C LEU A 82 1.77 3.19 7.36
N GLY A 83 2.31 2.61 8.42
CA GLY A 83 3.71 2.87 8.80
C GLY A 83 4.64 2.62 7.61
N SER A 84 5.72 3.41 7.51
CA SER A 84 6.74 3.30 6.45
C SER A 84 7.22 1.86 6.24
N GLN A 85 7.24 1.06 7.30
CA GLN A 85 7.61 -0.35 7.30
C GLN A 85 6.60 -1.27 6.61
N VAL A 86 5.29 -1.04 6.78
CA VAL A 86 4.26 -1.85 6.09
C VAL A 86 4.31 -1.57 4.59
N MET A 87 4.49 -0.31 4.20
CA MET A 87 4.65 0.07 2.80
C MET A 87 5.94 -0.50 2.20
N ALA A 88 7.05 -0.43 2.93
CA ALA A 88 8.30 -1.06 2.53
C ALA A 88 8.11 -2.56 2.32
N ASN A 89 7.48 -3.27 3.26
CA ASN A 89 7.22 -4.72 3.16
C ASN A 89 6.29 -5.07 2.00
N PHE A 90 5.30 -4.22 1.69
CA PHE A 90 4.44 -4.40 0.52
C PHE A 90 5.22 -4.26 -0.78
N ILE A 91 6.06 -3.23 -0.91
CA ILE A 91 6.90 -3.03 -2.11
C ILE A 91 7.96 -4.12 -2.22
N LEU A 92 8.59 -4.49 -1.11
CA LEU A 92 9.54 -5.59 -0.99
C LEU A 92 8.94 -6.88 -1.52
N ALA A 93 7.79 -7.26 -0.99
CA ALA A 93 7.14 -8.50 -1.36
C ALA A 93 6.60 -8.47 -2.80
N GLY A 94 6.06 -7.34 -3.25
CA GLY A 94 5.58 -7.17 -4.63
C GLY A 94 6.71 -7.25 -5.64
N GLY A 95 7.81 -6.55 -5.37
CA GLY A 95 9.04 -6.62 -6.17
C GLY A 95 9.61 -8.04 -6.20
N MET A 96 9.59 -8.73 -5.06
CA MET A 96 9.98 -10.14 -4.97
C MET A 96 9.09 -11.07 -5.78
N ALA A 97 7.77 -10.89 -5.75
CA ALA A 97 6.84 -11.70 -6.52
C ALA A 97 7.10 -11.55 -8.03
N VAL A 98 7.29 -10.31 -8.49
CA VAL A 98 7.60 -10.01 -9.90
C VAL A 98 8.95 -10.60 -10.31
N LEU A 99 9.99 -10.40 -9.50
CA LEU A 99 11.33 -10.94 -9.76
C LEU A 99 11.31 -12.48 -9.78
N ALA A 100 10.60 -13.09 -8.84
CA ALA A 100 10.45 -14.53 -8.76
C ALA A 100 9.70 -15.12 -9.96
N MET A 101 8.71 -14.38 -10.50
CA MET A 101 7.99 -14.77 -11.71
C MET A 101 8.89 -14.69 -12.94
N LEU A 102 9.61 -13.58 -13.14
CA LEU A 102 10.52 -13.39 -14.28
C LEU A 102 11.65 -14.43 -14.29
N CYS A 103 12.20 -14.72 -13.10
CA CYS A 103 13.31 -15.65 -12.95
C CYS A 103 12.88 -17.11 -12.70
N ALA A 104 11.57 -17.40 -12.72
CA ALA A 104 11.05 -18.75 -12.44
C ALA A 104 11.70 -19.85 -13.31
N PRO A 105 11.90 -19.68 -14.63
CA PRO A 105 12.51 -20.71 -15.46
C PRO A 105 13.95 -21.03 -15.06
N ILE A 106 14.75 -20.01 -14.76
CA ILE A 106 16.16 -20.16 -14.41
C ILE A 106 16.29 -20.77 -13.01
N LYS A 107 15.46 -20.30 -12.07
CA LYS A 107 15.33 -20.87 -10.72
C LYS A 107 15.02 -22.36 -10.77
N GLU A 108 14.05 -22.76 -11.60
CA GLU A 108 13.67 -24.16 -11.82
C GLU A 108 14.83 -24.98 -12.42
N MET A 109 15.51 -24.45 -13.45
CA MET A 109 16.66 -25.11 -14.07
C MET A 109 17.81 -25.33 -13.08
N LEU A 110 18.13 -24.33 -12.26
CA LEU A 110 19.16 -24.41 -11.22
C LEU A 110 18.79 -25.48 -10.17
N SER A 111 17.57 -25.43 -9.65
CA SER A 111 17.08 -26.39 -8.65
C SER A 111 17.12 -27.82 -9.18
N ARG A 112 16.67 -28.04 -10.42
CA ARG A 112 16.71 -29.35 -11.08
C ARG A 112 18.13 -29.84 -11.33
N ASN A 113 19.07 -28.95 -11.67
CA ASN A 113 20.47 -29.31 -11.85
C ASN A 113 21.06 -29.82 -10.52
N ILE A 114 20.84 -29.08 -9.43
CA ILE A 114 21.32 -29.46 -8.09
C ILE A 114 20.81 -30.85 -7.71
N GLU A 115 19.52 -31.11 -7.91
CA GLU A 115 18.89 -32.40 -7.59
C GLU A 115 19.39 -33.58 -8.45
N ARG A 116 19.85 -33.32 -9.68
CA ARG A 116 20.45 -34.36 -10.55
C ARG A 116 21.90 -34.63 -10.20
N SER A 117 22.66 -33.57 -9.95
CA SER A 117 24.09 -33.67 -9.66
C SER A 117 24.34 -34.19 -8.25
N ARG A 118 23.36 -34.07 -7.36
CA ARG A 118 23.37 -34.63 -6.01
C ARG A 118 22.01 -35.25 -5.73
N PRO A 119 21.91 -36.56 -5.49
CA PRO A 119 20.64 -37.21 -5.17
C PRO A 119 20.17 -36.76 -3.77
N LEU A 120 19.58 -35.57 -3.70
CA LEU A 120 19.01 -34.99 -2.49
C LEU A 120 17.77 -35.78 -2.04
N LEU A 121 17.09 -36.42 -2.99
CA LEU A 121 15.97 -37.31 -2.78
C LEU A 121 16.19 -38.61 -3.57
N THR A 122 15.69 -39.71 -3.03
CA THR A 122 15.69 -41.02 -3.68
C THR A 122 14.52 -41.19 -4.66
N GLU A 123 13.46 -40.39 -4.49
CA GLU A 123 12.26 -40.45 -5.31
C GLU A 123 12.48 -39.79 -6.69
N PRO A 124 11.94 -40.37 -7.78
CA PRO A 124 12.08 -39.79 -9.11
C PRO A 124 11.23 -38.52 -9.27
N MET A 125 11.76 -37.54 -10.02
CA MET A 125 11.03 -36.32 -10.39
C MET A 125 9.73 -36.64 -11.14
N ARG A 126 8.59 -36.17 -10.63
CA ARG A 126 7.26 -36.42 -11.22
C ARG A 126 6.39 -35.16 -11.22
N PRO A 127 6.76 -34.12 -12.01
CA PRO A 127 6.03 -32.86 -12.02
C PRO A 127 4.56 -33.07 -12.42
N TRP A 128 3.71 -32.16 -11.96
CA TRP A 128 2.32 -32.09 -12.42
C TRP A 128 2.22 -31.64 -13.88
N PRO A 129 1.10 -31.94 -14.57
CA PRO A 129 0.82 -31.32 -15.85
C PRO A 129 0.75 -29.80 -15.71
N VAL A 130 1.12 -29.07 -16.77
CA VAL A 130 1.28 -27.60 -16.75
C VAL A 130 0.04 -26.88 -16.21
N TRP A 131 -1.17 -27.27 -16.66
CA TRP A 131 -2.42 -26.65 -16.19
C TRP A 131 -2.57 -26.69 -14.67
N ARG A 132 -2.11 -27.77 -14.03
CA ARG A 132 -2.21 -27.94 -12.58
C ARG A 132 -1.16 -27.10 -11.86
N GLN A 133 0.01 -26.92 -12.44
CA GLN A 133 1.01 -25.99 -11.92
C GLN A 133 0.50 -24.54 -12.00
N VAL A 134 -0.07 -24.15 -13.14
CA VAL A 134 -0.72 -22.84 -13.31
C VAL A 134 -1.81 -22.63 -12.27
N VAL A 135 -2.67 -23.63 -12.06
CA VAL A 135 -3.69 -23.58 -11.02
C VAL A 135 -3.04 -23.32 -9.67
N GLU A 136 -2.03 -24.08 -9.26
CA GLU A 136 -1.32 -23.88 -7.99
C GLU A 136 -0.73 -22.47 -7.84
N GLU A 137 -0.10 -21.92 -8.89
CA GLU A 137 0.39 -20.53 -8.91
C GLU A 137 -0.73 -19.51 -8.70
N VAL A 138 -1.88 -19.68 -9.36
CA VAL A 138 -3.05 -18.81 -9.17
C VAL A 138 -3.53 -18.86 -7.71
N LYS A 139 -3.55 -20.04 -7.07
CA LYS A 139 -3.94 -20.14 -5.65
C LYS A 139 -3.00 -19.34 -4.77
N PHE A 140 -1.70 -19.46 -5.03
CA PHE A 140 -0.68 -18.78 -4.26
C PHE A 140 -0.74 -17.26 -4.45
N ALA A 141 -0.96 -16.79 -5.68
CA ALA A 141 -1.16 -15.37 -5.98
C ALA A 141 -2.41 -14.79 -5.31
N LEU A 142 -3.53 -15.52 -5.30
CA LEU A 142 -4.76 -15.10 -4.62
C LEU A 142 -4.58 -15.04 -3.10
N LEU A 143 -3.88 -16.02 -2.51
CA LEU A 143 -3.54 -16.01 -1.09
C LEU A 143 -2.63 -14.83 -0.75
N TYR A 144 -1.62 -14.58 -1.58
CA TYR A 144 -0.71 -13.45 -1.45
C TYR A 144 -1.47 -12.13 -1.43
N LEU A 145 -2.36 -11.92 -2.41
CA LEU A 145 -3.19 -10.73 -2.49
C LEU A 145 -4.08 -10.57 -1.25
N LEU A 146 -4.72 -11.66 -0.81
CA LEU A 146 -5.60 -11.64 0.35
C LEU A 146 -4.84 -11.27 1.64
N VAL A 147 -3.68 -11.89 1.89
CA VAL A 147 -2.89 -11.66 3.10
C VAL A 147 -2.41 -10.21 3.18
N TYR A 148 -1.86 -9.67 2.09
CA TYR A 148 -1.40 -8.28 2.09
C TYR A 148 -2.54 -7.27 2.15
N ASN A 149 -3.69 -7.57 1.55
CA ASN A 149 -4.90 -6.75 1.75
C ASN A 149 -5.39 -6.79 3.21
N ALA A 150 -5.38 -7.96 3.85
CA ALA A 150 -5.76 -8.08 5.26
C ALA A 150 -4.79 -7.29 6.16
N ILE A 151 -3.48 -7.35 5.90
CA ILE A 151 -2.47 -6.56 6.60
C ILE A 151 -2.70 -5.05 6.40
N PHE A 152 -3.01 -4.64 5.16
CA PHE A 152 -3.35 -3.25 4.86
C PHE A 152 -4.55 -2.79 5.70
N TRP A 153 -5.66 -3.54 5.68
CA TRP A 153 -6.87 -3.20 6.41
C TRP A 153 -6.70 -3.28 7.93
N LEU A 154 -5.81 -4.15 8.41
CA LEU A 154 -5.42 -4.20 9.82
C LEU A 154 -4.65 -2.94 10.23
N GLY A 155 -3.74 -2.44 9.39
CA GLY A 155 -2.92 -1.26 9.67
C GLY A 155 -3.57 0.09 9.33
N TYR A 156 -4.69 0.08 8.60
CA TYR A 156 -5.38 1.28 8.12
C TYR A 156 -5.99 2.15 9.23
N PRO A 157 -6.68 1.59 10.26
CA PRO A 157 -7.21 2.38 11.36
C PRO A 157 -6.09 3.13 12.11
N PRO A 158 -6.36 4.34 12.65
CA PRO A 158 -5.37 5.13 13.39
C PRO A 158 -5.12 4.60 14.82
N VAL A 159 -5.10 3.28 15.02
CA VAL A 159 -4.90 2.63 16.32
C VAL A 159 -3.47 2.07 16.40
N PRO A 160 -2.61 2.54 17.32
CA PRO A 160 -1.21 2.11 17.41
C PRO A 160 -1.03 0.60 17.56
N ALA A 161 -1.88 -0.06 18.36
CA ALA A 161 -1.83 -1.51 18.55
C ALA A 161 -2.08 -2.30 17.25
N LEU A 162 -3.07 -1.86 16.46
CA LEU A 162 -3.39 -2.48 15.17
C LEU A 162 -2.28 -2.24 14.14
N ARG A 163 -1.64 -1.07 14.16
CA ARG A 163 -0.45 -0.81 13.34
C ARG A 163 0.72 -1.71 13.71
N GLY A 164 0.98 -1.88 15.01
CA GLY A 164 1.99 -2.83 15.49
C GLY A 164 1.70 -4.26 15.02
N ALA A 165 0.45 -4.70 15.14
CA ALA A 165 0.01 -6.00 14.65
C ALA A 165 0.17 -6.14 13.13
N ALA A 166 -0.18 -5.12 12.34
CA ALA A 166 0.00 -5.10 10.90
C ALA A 166 1.48 -5.17 10.50
N THR A 167 2.36 -4.46 11.20
CA THR A 167 3.82 -4.55 10.99
C THR A 167 4.32 -5.97 11.25
N VAL A 168 3.99 -6.56 12.40
CA VAL A 168 4.38 -7.95 12.72
C VAL A 168 3.83 -8.94 11.69
N ALA A 169 2.56 -8.81 11.32
CA ALA A 169 1.93 -9.65 10.30
C ALA A 169 2.59 -9.48 8.93
N SER A 170 3.06 -8.28 8.58
CA SER A 170 3.75 -8.02 7.31
C SER A 170 5.12 -8.71 7.22
N TYR A 171 5.90 -8.77 8.30
CA TYR A 171 7.15 -9.52 8.34
C TYR A 171 6.90 -11.02 8.34
N LEU A 172 5.89 -11.49 9.09
CA LEU A 172 5.47 -12.88 9.07
C LEU A 172 5.09 -13.33 7.65
N ALA A 173 4.25 -12.55 6.97
CA ALA A 173 3.85 -12.80 5.59
C ALA A 173 5.06 -12.79 4.65
N LEU A 174 5.93 -11.79 4.76
CA LEU A 174 7.17 -11.70 3.97
C LEU A 174 7.98 -12.99 4.10
N PHE A 175 8.20 -13.49 5.32
CA PHE A 175 8.98 -14.71 5.55
C PHE A 175 8.30 -15.97 4.99
N VAL A 176 6.99 -16.12 5.19
CA VAL A 176 6.23 -17.25 4.65
C VAL A 176 6.31 -17.27 3.12
N PHE A 177 6.05 -16.12 2.47
CA PHE A 177 6.05 -16.03 1.01
C PHE A 177 7.44 -16.19 0.43
N PHE A 178 8.47 -15.64 1.09
CA PHE A 178 9.86 -15.80 0.68
C PHE A 178 10.27 -17.28 0.72
N ASP A 179 10.04 -17.96 1.86
CA ASP A 179 10.37 -19.37 2.02
C ASP A 179 9.71 -20.24 0.95
N ILE A 180 8.39 -20.13 0.82
CA ILE A 180 7.63 -20.88 -0.18
C ILE A 180 8.14 -20.63 -1.60
N THR A 181 8.50 -19.38 -1.94
CA THR A 181 8.99 -19.02 -3.28
C THR A 181 10.26 -19.79 -3.67
N PHE A 182 11.15 -20.05 -2.72
CA PHE A 182 12.44 -20.72 -2.97
C PHE A 182 12.41 -22.23 -2.72
N LEU A 183 11.46 -22.72 -1.91
CA LEU A 183 11.24 -24.16 -1.71
C LEU A 183 10.37 -24.78 -2.83
N CYS A 184 9.50 -23.96 -3.42
CA CYS A 184 8.52 -24.36 -4.43
C CYS A 184 9.06 -25.21 -5.59
N PRO A 185 10.19 -24.87 -6.26
CA PRO A 185 10.70 -25.63 -7.40
C PRO A 185 10.82 -27.14 -7.15
N LEU A 186 11.47 -27.51 -6.04
CA LEU A 186 11.64 -28.92 -5.69
C LEU A 186 10.30 -29.53 -5.26
N PHE A 187 9.50 -28.84 -4.45
CA PHE A 187 8.22 -29.36 -3.99
C PHE A 187 7.22 -29.61 -5.14
N LEU A 188 7.10 -28.70 -6.11
CA LEU A 188 6.21 -28.89 -7.26
C LEU A 188 6.66 -30.05 -8.15
N ARG A 189 7.97 -30.25 -8.34
CA ARG A 189 8.51 -31.43 -9.06
C ARG A 189 8.14 -32.74 -8.39
N HIS A 190 7.93 -32.73 -7.08
CA HIS A 190 7.53 -33.89 -6.25
C HIS A 190 6.06 -33.86 -5.83
N ARG A 191 5.20 -33.12 -6.55
CA ARG A 191 3.73 -33.09 -6.35
C ARG A 191 3.29 -32.64 -4.95
N VAL A 192 4.10 -31.79 -4.31
CA VAL A 192 3.72 -31.07 -3.09
C VAL A 192 3.13 -29.73 -3.53
N GLY A 193 1.87 -29.48 -3.20
CA GLY A 193 1.16 -28.23 -3.56
C GLY A 193 1.30 -27.15 -2.51
N TYR A 194 1.00 -25.91 -2.87
CA TYR A 194 1.13 -24.75 -1.97
C TYR A 194 0.41 -24.91 -0.62
N PRO A 195 -0.82 -25.47 -0.54
CA PRO A 195 -1.47 -25.69 0.76
C PRO A 195 -0.66 -26.60 1.69
N ARG A 196 0.07 -27.57 1.13
CA ARG A 196 0.94 -28.45 1.91
C ARG A 196 2.25 -27.75 2.26
N MET A 197 2.84 -26.96 1.35
CA MET A 197 4.05 -26.16 1.63
C MET A 197 3.82 -25.20 2.81
N ILE A 198 2.69 -24.48 2.82
CA ILE A 198 2.31 -23.58 3.93
C ILE A 198 2.22 -24.37 5.25
N ARG A 199 1.59 -25.55 5.23
CA ARG A 199 1.53 -26.39 6.43
C ARG A 199 2.89 -26.89 6.87
N VAL A 200 3.80 -27.21 5.94
CA VAL A 200 5.18 -27.59 6.24
C VAL A 200 5.92 -26.44 6.94
N PHE A 201 5.75 -25.22 6.46
CA PHE A 201 6.29 -24.02 7.12
C PHE A 201 5.86 -23.96 8.59
N PHE A 202 4.56 -24.09 8.87
CA PHE A 202 4.04 -24.04 10.24
C PHE A 202 4.33 -25.30 11.08
N ALA A 203 4.59 -26.45 10.46
CA ALA A 203 5.01 -27.66 11.16
C ALA A 203 6.50 -27.63 11.57
N ARG A 204 7.32 -26.90 10.82
CA ARG A 204 8.75 -26.68 11.09
C ARG A 204 9.08 -25.18 11.09
N PRO A 205 8.48 -24.39 12.00
CA PRO A 205 8.59 -22.93 11.95
C PRO A 205 10.03 -22.49 12.10
N LEU A 206 10.78 -22.99 13.09
CA LEU A 206 12.17 -22.55 13.33
C LEU A 206 13.08 -22.73 12.11
N GLN A 207 12.92 -23.83 11.36
CA GLN A 207 13.69 -24.10 10.13
C GLN A 207 13.35 -23.11 9.02
N SER A 208 12.07 -22.91 8.77
CA SER A 208 11.57 -22.07 7.67
C SER A 208 11.76 -20.58 7.97
N PHE A 209 11.52 -20.16 9.22
CA PHE A 209 11.79 -18.80 9.68
C PHE A 209 13.27 -18.46 9.67
N SER A 210 14.16 -19.34 10.14
CA SER A 210 15.60 -19.05 10.14
C SER A 210 16.14 -18.89 8.72
N PHE A 211 15.66 -19.70 7.77
CA PHE A 211 15.97 -19.54 6.36
C PHE A 211 15.48 -18.20 5.81
N ALA A 212 14.18 -17.91 5.95
CA ALA A 212 13.60 -16.70 5.40
C ALA A 212 14.17 -15.43 6.04
N ALA A 213 14.34 -15.41 7.36
CA ALA A 213 14.90 -14.28 8.09
C ALA A 213 16.34 -13.99 7.63
N LEU A 214 17.18 -15.02 7.45
CA LEU A 214 18.56 -14.84 7.00
C LEU A 214 18.63 -14.20 5.61
N TRP A 215 17.82 -14.67 4.66
CA TRP A 215 17.87 -14.18 3.28
C TRP A 215 17.09 -12.88 3.07
N CYS A 216 16.09 -12.59 3.91
CA CYS A 216 15.41 -11.28 3.92
C CYS A 216 16.19 -10.21 4.71
N ALA A 217 17.10 -10.60 5.61
CA ALA A 217 17.81 -9.68 6.49
C ALA A 217 18.51 -8.53 5.75
N PRO A 218 19.22 -8.73 4.61
CA PRO A 218 19.85 -7.62 3.90
C PRO A 218 18.85 -6.56 3.43
N ALA A 219 17.69 -6.97 2.92
CA ALA A 219 16.66 -6.05 2.46
C ALA A 219 15.94 -5.34 3.62
N ILE A 220 15.68 -6.06 4.70
CA ILE A 220 15.10 -5.49 5.93
C ILE A 220 16.08 -4.47 6.55
N ALA A 221 17.35 -4.84 6.66
CA ALA A 221 18.41 -3.96 7.17
C ALA A 221 18.56 -2.71 6.30
N ALA A 222 18.53 -2.84 4.96
CA ALA A 222 18.51 -1.69 4.06
C ALA A 222 17.32 -0.76 4.33
N GLY A 223 16.13 -1.32 4.55
CA GLY A 223 14.94 -0.55 4.92
C GLY A 223 15.06 0.19 6.26
N PHE A 224 15.76 -0.38 7.25
CA PHE A 224 16.04 0.28 8.53
C PHE A 224 17.14 1.32 8.46
N LEU A 225 18.25 1.02 7.76
CA LEU A 225 19.42 1.89 7.67
C LEU A 225 19.15 3.15 6.83
N LEU A 226 18.22 3.07 5.88
CA LEU A 226 17.85 4.19 5.01
C LEU A 226 16.53 4.85 5.44
N GLN A 227 16.14 4.73 6.71
CA GLN A 227 15.00 5.47 7.24
C GLN A 227 15.25 6.99 7.15
N GLY A 228 14.30 7.72 6.57
CA GLY A 228 14.42 9.18 6.35
C GLY A 228 15.06 9.55 5.02
N GLU A 229 15.63 8.60 4.28
CA GLU A 229 16.16 8.83 2.95
C GLU A 229 15.07 8.90 1.88
N LYS A 230 15.45 9.39 0.69
CA LYS A 230 14.53 9.44 -0.47
C LYS A 230 14.02 8.03 -0.79
N LEU A 231 12.70 7.87 -0.87
CA LEU A 231 12.03 6.59 -1.16
C LEU A 231 12.65 5.84 -2.36
N GLY A 232 13.02 6.55 -3.43
CA GLY A 232 13.66 5.94 -4.60
C GLY A 232 15.02 5.28 -4.30
N LEU A 233 15.84 5.90 -3.44
CA LEU A 233 17.12 5.34 -3.00
C LEU A 233 16.90 4.11 -2.12
N VAL A 234 15.98 4.21 -1.16
CA VAL A 234 15.58 3.10 -0.27
C VAL A 234 15.17 1.88 -1.09
N LEU A 235 14.30 2.09 -2.09
CA LEU A 235 13.83 1.02 -2.97
C LEU A 235 14.93 0.44 -3.84
N ALA A 236 15.83 1.28 -4.39
CA ALA A 236 16.94 0.80 -5.21
C ALA A 236 17.90 -0.10 -4.41
N VAL A 237 18.27 0.30 -3.19
CA VAL A 237 19.15 -0.50 -2.32
C VAL A 237 18.46 -1.79 -1.89
N ILE A 238 17.16 -1.72 -1.55
CA ILE A 238 16.34 -2.89 -1.26
C ILE A 238 16.32 -3.88 -2.44
N LEU A 239 16.09 -3.41 -3.67
CA LEU A 239 16.05 -4.27 -4.85
C LEU A 239 17.43 -4.85 -5.17
N ALA A 240 18.49 -4.05 -5.03
CA ALA A 240 19.87 -4.51 -5.18
C ALA A 240 20.21 -5.61 -4.15
N ALA A 241 19.80 -5.44 -2.89
CA ALA A 241 19.96 -6.46 -1.86
C ALA A 241 19.27 -7.77 -2.25
N HIS A 242 18.09 -7.71 -2.88
CA HIS A 242 17.41 -8.88 -3.40
C HIS A 242 18.20 -9.61 -4.49
N VAL A 243 18.76 -8.87 -5.47
CA VAL A 243 19.56 -9.47 -6.55
C VAL A 243 20.69 -10.32 -5.97
N VAL A 244 21.37 -9.84 -4.93
CA VAL A 244 22.48 -10.57 -4.31
C VAL A 244 22.02 -11.87 -3.63
N VAL A 245 20.82 -11.89 -3.05
CA VAL A 245 20.32 -13.05 -2.28
C VAL A 245 19.52 -14.05 -3.09
N VAL A 246 18.92 -13.68 -4.23
CA VAL A 246 17.97 -14.59 -4.93
C VAL A 246 18.60 -15.89 -5.43
N ALA A 247 19.81 -15.87 -5.97
CA ALA A 247 20.46 -17.08 -6.47
C ALA A 247 21.01 -17.98 -5.34
N PRO A 248 21.66 -17.44 -4.28
CA PRO A 248 21.95 -18.19 -3.07
C PRO A 248 20.70 -18.81 -2.43
N ALA A 249 19.63 -18.02 -2.26
CA ALA A 249 18.38 -18.48 -1.68
C ALA A 249 17.73 -19.60 -2.49
N ALA A 250 17.79 -19.57 -3.83
CA ALA A 250 17.28 -20.68 -4.65
C ALA A 250 18.09 -21.97 -4.51
N THR A 251 19.40 -21.84 -4.36
CA THR A 251 20.30 -22.98 -4.15
C THR A 251 20.06 -23.59 -2.77
N ALA A 252 20.09 -22.77 -1.72
CA ALA A 252 19.83 -23.17 -0.34
C ALA A 252 18.39 -23.67 -0.13
N GLY A 253 17.40 -23.03 -0.76
CA GLY A 253 15.99 -23.41 -0.71
C GLY A 253 15.72 -24.78 -1.32
N THR A 254 16.49 -25.17 -2.35
CA THR A 254 16.43 -26.54 -2.91
C THR A 254 16.88 -27.58 -1.88
N GLU A 255 17.98 -27.32 -1.16
CA GLU A 255 18.44 -28.21 -0.09
C GLU A 255 17.47 -28.26 1.09
N LEU A 256 16.95 -27.11 1.51
CA LEU A 256 15.99 -27.02 2.60
C LEU A 256 14.68 -27.75 2.26
N ALA A 257 14.17 -27.59 1.03
CA ALA A 257 12.99 -28.31 0.56
C ALA A 257 13.20 -29.84 0.61
N ALA A 258 14.39 -30.34 0.23
CA ALA A 258 14.70 -31.76 0.33
C ALA A 258 14.69 -32.26 1.79
N ARG A 259 15.26 -31.48 2.72
CA ARG A 259 15.23 -31.79 4.17
C ARG A 259 13.82 -31.78 4.75
N LEU A 260 12.95 -30.91 4.23
CA LEU A 260 11.55 -30.80 4.65
C LEU A 260 10.63 -31.82 3.96
N MET A 261 11.09 -32.49 2.91
CA MET A 261 10.31 -33.46 2.14
C MET A 261 9.72 -34.59 3.00
N PRO A 262 10.44 -35.23 3.94
CA PRO A 262 9.84 -36.25 4.79
C PRO A 262 8.65 -35.74 5.60
N THR A 263 8.74 -34.48 6.07
CA THR A 263 7.63 -33.83 6.77
C THR A 263 6.45 -33.61 5.82
N ALA A 264 6.71 -33.13 4.60
CA ALA A 264 5.68 -32.92 3.59
C ALA A 264 4.97 -34.23 3.18
N SER A 265 5.72 -35.30 2.95
CA SER A 265 5.20 -36.61 2.55
C SER A 265 4.38 -37.28 3.65
N ALA A 266 4.76 -37.09 4.92
CA ALA A 266 3.99 -37.58 6.06
C ALA A 266 2.66 -36.84 6.29
N MET A 267 2.46 -35.66 5.68
CA MET A 267 1.23 -34.90 5.87
C MET A 267 0.04 -35.50 5.13
N ARG A 268 -0.99 -35.86 5.92
CA ARG A 268 -2.31 -36.23 5.41
C ARG A 268 -2.87 -35.15 4.49
N ALA A 269 -3.50 -35.61 3.40
CA ALA A 269 -4.24 -34.73 2.51
C ALA A 269 -5.37 -34.05 3.26
N VAL A 270 -5.62 -32.79 2.94
CA VAL A 270 -6.75 -32.05 3.51
C VAL A 270 -8.05 -32.67 2.97
N PRO A 271 -9.07 -32.98 3.79
CA PRO A 271 -10.38 -33.43 3.32
C PRO A 271 -10.98 -32.49 2.26
N LEU A 272 -11.74 -33.03 1.28
CA LEU A 272 -12.33 -32.22 0.21
C LEU A 272 -13.22 -31.09 0.76
N VAL A 273 -14.03 -31.40 1.78
CA VAL A 273 -14.92 -30.43 2.43
C VAL A 273 -14.15 -29.22 2.96
N LEU A 274 -13.04 -29.46 3.67
CA LEU A 274 -12.19 -28.37 4.18
C LEU A 274 -11.49 -27.59 3.07
N ARG A 275 -11.16 -28.24 1.94
CA ARG A 275 -10.61 -27.53 0.78
C ARG A 275 -11.66 -26.59 0.18
N VAL A 276 -12.88 -27.07 -0.05
CA VAL A 276 -13.97 -26.26 -0.62
C VAL A 276 -14.32 -25.11 0.32
N LEU A 277 -14.45 -25.37 1.62
CA LEU A 277 -14.69 -24.32 2.61
C LEU A 277 -13.57 -23.29 2.62
N GLY A 278 -12.30 -23.71 2.58
CA GLY A 278 -11.15 -22.81 2.50
C GLY A 278 -11.18 -21.92 1.25
N TRP A 279 -11.59 -22.48 0.10
CA TRP A 279 -11.79 -21.71 -1.14
C TRP A 279 -12.90 -20.69 -1.01
N LEU A 280 -14.05 -21.09 -0.45
CA LEU A 280 -15.19 -20.21 -0.27
C LEU A 280 -14.82 -19.05 0.66
N VAL A 281 -14.16 -19.32 1.79
CA VAL A 281 -13.68 -18.30 2.72
C VAL A 281 -12.69 -17.35 2.03
N LEU A 282 -11.75 -17.87 1.26
CA LEU A 282 -10.78 -17.05 0.53
C LEU A 282 -11.46 -16.14 -0.50
N LEU A 283 -12.43 -16.65 -1.26
CA LEU A 283 -13.16 -15.86 -2.26
C LEU A 283 -14.05 -14.80 -1.61
N VAL A 284 -14.76 -15.14 -0.52
CA VAL A 284 -15.57 -14.18 0.23
C VAL A 284 -14.69 -13.08 0.82
N ALA A 285 -13.56 -13.45 1.43
CA ALA A 285 -12.64 -12.47 2.02
C ALA A 285 -12.02 -11.55 0.95
N LEU A 286 -11.67 -12.09 -0.22
CA LEU A 286 -11.24 -11.29 -1.38
C LEU A 286 -12.35 -10.37 -1.88
N GLY A 287 -13.60 -10.84 -1.97
CA GLY A 287 -14.75 -10.03 -2.37
C GLY A 287 -15.03 -8.88 -1.41
N VAL A 288 -15.02 -9.15 -0.10
CA VAL A 288 -15.15 -8.12 0.95
C VAL A 288 -13.99 -7.12 0.86
N SER A 289 -12.76 -7.61 0.73
CA SER A 289 -11.59 -6.75 0.61
C SER A 289 -11.66 -5.87 -0.65
N ALA A 290 -12.03 -6.42 -1.79
CA ALA A 290 -12.22 -5.68 -3.04
C ALA A 290 -13.30 -4.61 -2.91
N ALA A 291 -14.43 -4.91 -2.26
CA ALA A 291 -15.49 -3.95 -2.00
C ALA A 291 -15.03 -2.81 -1.08
N LEU A 292 -14.26 -3.11 -0.03
CA LEU A 292 -13.68 -2.10 0.86
C LEU A 292 -12.67 -1.22 0.12
N THR A 293 -11.77 -1.83 -0.66
CA THR A 293 -10.77 -1.11 -1.45
C THR A 293 -11.43 -0.25 -2.53
N ALA A 294 -12.47 -0.73 -3.19
CA ALA A 294 -13.26 0.03 -4.15
C ALA A 294 -14.00 1.20 -3.50
N ARG A 295 -14.57 1.01 -2.31
CA ARG A 295 -15.19 2.10 -1.52
C ARG A 295 -14.16 3.16 -1.12
N LEU A 296 -12.96 2.74 -0.70
CA LEU A 296 -11.87 3.65 -0.36
C LEU A 296 -11.41 4.44 -1.60
N ALA A 297 -11.17 3.75 -2.71
CA ALA A 297 -10.79 4.36 -3.98
C ALA A 297 -11.87 5.32 -4.49
N GLY A 298 -13.15 4.94 -4.39
CA GLY A 298 -14.28 5.79 -4.75
C GLY A 298 -14.42 7.01 -3.84
N SER A 299 -14.22 6.85 -2.53
CA SER A 299 -14.21 7.96 -1.57
C SER A 299 -13.07 8.94 -1.86
N LEU A 300 -11.86 8.42 -2.09
CA LEU A 300 -10.71 9.21 -2.53
C LEU A 300 -11.04 9.94 -3.83
N HIS A 301 -11.55 9.23 -4.83
CA HIS A 301 -11.88 9.82 -6.12
C HIS A 301 -12.90 10.96 -5.99
N LYS A 302 -14.02 10.75 -5.27
CA LYS A 302 -15.02 11.79 -5.00
C LYS A 302 -14.40 13.01 -4.32
N LYS A 303 -13.59 12.79 -3.28
CA LYS A 303 -12.91 13.85 -2.53
C LYS A 303 -11.92 14.63 -3.39
N THR A 304 -11.19 13.94 -4.26
CA THR A 304 -10.33 14.61 -5.26
C THR A 304 -11.14 15.43 -6.26
N GLN A 305 -12.36 15.01 -6.64
CA GLN A 305 -13.20 15.80 -7.54
C GLN A 305 -13.79 17.04 -6.86
N VAL A 306 -14.15 16.98 -5.58
CA VAL A 306 -14.56 18.17 -4.81
C VAL A 306 -13.46 19.23 -4.84
N LEU A 307 -12.21 18.80 -4.69
CA LEU A 307 -11.04 19.67 -4.78
C LEU A 307 -10.73 20.16 -6.21
N LYS A 308 -11.50 19.76 -7.24
CA LYS A 308 -11.39 20.35 -8.58
C LYS A 308 -12.41 21.45 -8.84
N CYS A 309 -13.36 21.67 -7.93
CA CYS A 309 -14.33 22.74 -8.09
C CYS A 309 -13.62 24.11 -8.07
N GLU A 310 -14.13 25.03 -8.86
CA GLU A 310 -13.73 26.44 -8.81
C GLU A 310 -14.60 27.12 -7.76
N TYR A 311 -13.97 27.66 -6.72
CA TYR A 311 -14.63 28.37 -5.64
C TYR A 311 -14.36 29.86 -5.81
N GLN A 312 -15.41 30.67 -5.82
CA GLN A 312 -15.32 32.13 -5.90
C GLN A 312 -16.30 32.74 -4.91
N LEU A 313 -15.82 33.65 -4.07
CA LEU A 313 -16.69 34.54 -3.30
C LEU A 313 -17.01 35.74 -4.18
N ASP A 314 -18.29 36.08 -4.30
CA ASP A 314 -18.72 37.29 -5.02
C ASP A 314 -18.70 38.47 -4.04
N PRO A 315 -17.70 39.37 -4.10
CA PRO A 315 -17.61 40.49 -3.16
C PRO A 315 -18.74 41.51 -3.37
N GLY A 316 -19.35 41.55 -4.57
CA GLY A 316 -20.49 42.43 -4.86
C GLY A 316 -21.79 41.99 -4.18
N SER A 317 -21.85 40.75 -3.72
CA SER A 317 -22.98 40.19 -2.96
C SER A 317 -22.92 40.47 -1.46
N LEU A 318 -21.85 41.11 -0.97
CA LEU A 318 -21.65 41.38 0.46
C LEU A 318 -22.77 42.29 0.98
N SER A 319 -23.65 41.74 1.82
CA SER A 319 -24.69 42.51 2.50
C SER A 319 -24.42 42.56 4.00
N VAL A 320 -24.47 43.76 4.57
CA VAL A 320 -24.32 43.98 6.00
C VAL A 320 -25.66 44.42 6.58
N ASP A 321 -26.24 43.57 7.40
CA ASP A 321 -27.44 43.86 8.18
C ASP A 321 -27.00 44.49 9.50
N TRP A 322 -27.32 45.77 9.65
CA TRP A 322 -26.90 46.55 10.82
C TRP A 322 -27.69 46.16 12.08
N PRO A 323 -27.04 46.18 13.26
CA PRO A 323 -27.73 45.95 14.52
C PRO A 323 -28.88 46.95 14.69
N SER A 324 -30.03 46.44 15.12
CA SER A 324 -31.22 47.24 15.43
C SER A 324 -31.49 47.22 16.93
N LEU A 325 -32.33 48.14 17.42
CA LEU A 325 -32.77 48.13 18.82
C LEU A 325 -33.47 46.82 19.22
N SER A 326 -34.05 46.10 18.25
CA SER A 326 -34.70 44.80 18.41
C SER A 326 -33.78 43.59 18.23
N ASP A 327 -32.65 43.74 17.54
CA ASP A 327 -31.68 42.68 17.27
C ASP A 327 -30.26 43.25 17.31
N PRO A 328 -29.50 43.02 18.40
CA PRO A 328 -28.15 43.55 18.56
C PRO A 328 -27.09 42.79 17.73
N THR A 329 -27.50 41.88 16.83
CA THR A 329 -26.57 41.13 15.99
C THR A 329 -26.23 41.89 14.70
N LEU A 330 -24.96 41.83 14.29
CA LEU A 330 -24.49 42.26 12.98
C LEU A 330 -24.57 41.07 12.03
N GLY A 331 -25.42 41.14 11.01
CA GLY A 331 -25.51 40.13 9.97
C GLY A 331 -24.54 40.45 8.83
N LEU A 332 -23.70 39.50 8.44
CA LEU A 332 -22.85 39.61 7.26
C LEU A 332 -23.19 38.46 6.33
N SER A 333 -23.69 38.76 5.13
CA SER A 333 -23.97 37.75 4.11
C SER A 333 -23.06 37.90 2.91
N VAL A 334 -22.55 36.80 2.38
CA VAL A 334 -21.76 36.74 1.14
C VAL A 334 -22.15 35.50 0.34
N ASP A 335 -22.23 35.63 -0.97
CA ASP A 335 -22.51 34.51 -1.86
C ASP A 335 -21.23 33.79 -2.25
N LEU A 336 -21.20 32.47 -1.97
CA LEU A 336 -20.17 31.56 -2.44
C LEU A 336 -20.66 30.89 -3.73
N GLN A 337 -19.96 31.18 -4.83
CA GLN A 337 -20.15 30.50 -6.10
C GLN A 337 -19.22 29.29 -6.18
N ILE A 338 -19.79 28.14 -6.48
CA ILE A 338 -19.07 26.88 -6.65
C ILE A 338 -19.39 26.35 -8.02
N ARG A 339 -18.39 26.35 -8.90
CA ARG A 339 -18.50 25.78 -10.24
C ARG A 339 -17.85 24.42 -10.26
N ASN A 340 -18.59 23.42 -10.75
CA ASN A 340 -18.10 22.07 -10.93
C ASN A 340 -17.69 21.85 -12.40
N PRO A 341 -16.39 21.96 -12.75
CA PRO A 341 -15.93 21.70 -14.12
C PRO A 341 -15.84 20.20 -14.44
N THR A 342 -16.11 19.32 -13.48
CA THR A 342 -15.97 17.87 -13.65
C THR A 342 -17.19 17.25 -14.33
N ARG A 343 -17.04 16.01 -14.82
CA ARG A 343 -18.12 15.24 -15.47
C ARG A 343 -18.98 14.45 -14.49
N VAL A 344 -18.81 14.67 -13.19
CA VAL A 344 -19.47 13.90 -12.13
C VAL A 344 -20.20 14.87 -11.21
N ASP A 345 -21.42 14.52 -10.80
CA ASP A 345 -22.15 15.28 -9.80
C ASP A 345 -21.44 15.19 -8.44
N LEU A 346 -21.31 16.32 -7.77
CA LEU A 346 -20.58 16.41 -6.51
C LEU A 346 -21.51 16.83 -5.38
N GLU A 347 -21.26 16.27 -4.21
CA GLU A 347 -21.88 16.70 -2.96
C GLU A 347 -20.75 17.16 -2.05
N ILE A 348 -20.73 18.45 -1.73
CA ILE A 348 -19.79 19.05 -0.81
C ILE A 348 -20.34 18.82 0.58
N GLU A 349 -19.60 18.06 1.39
CA GLU A 349 -19.96 17.74 2.78
C GLU A 349 -19.82 18.97 3.70
N ASP A 350 -20.20 18.80 4.97
CA ASP A 350 -20.20 19.84 6.00
C ASP A 350 -18.86 20.58 6.05
N SER A 351 -18.84 21.80 5.51
CA SER A 351 -17.64 22.64 5.41
C SER A 351 -17.80 23.86 6.32
N ARG A 352 -16.72 24.61 6.57
CA ARG A 352 -16.83 25.85 7.35
C ARG A 352 -16.09 27.00 6.70
N LEU A 353 -16.68 28.19 6.71
CA LEU A 353 -16.03 29.41 6.32
C LEU A 353 -15.54 30.13 7.59
N GLU A 354 -14.25 30.32 7.71
CA GLU A 354 -13.63 31.14 8.73
C GLU A 354 -13.44 32.55 8.17
N ILE A 355 -13.87 33.55 8.94
CA ILE A 355 -13.81 34.95 8.56
C ILE A 355 -12.88 35.67 9.53
N THR A 356 -11.80 36.22 9.01
CA THR A 356 -10.85 37.02 9.78
C THR A 356 -10.79 38.45 9.25
N ASN A 357 -10.53 39.38 10.15
CA ASN A 357 -10.35 40.79 9.83
C ASN A 357 -9.08 41.27 10.51
N ASP A 358 -8.11 41.72 9.72
CA ASP A 358 -6.77 42.14 10.17
C ASP A 358 -6.10 41.08 11.10
N GLY A 359 -6.23 39.80 10.72
CA GLY A 359 -5.68 38.66 11.47
C GLY A 359 -6.46 38.26 12.73
N ARG A 360 -7.56 38.94 13.07
CA ARG A 360 -8.43 38.57 14.20
C ARG A 360 -9.61 37.72 13.72
N PRO A 361 -9.86 36.54 14.32
CA PRO A 361 -11.02 35.73 13.97
C PRO A 361 -12.32 36.40 14.43
N LEU A 362 -13.21 36.70 13.48
CA LEU A 362 -14.53 37.27 13.75
C LEU A 362 -15.57 36.17 13.98
N GLY A 363 -15.52 35.09 13.20
CA GLY A 363 -16.44 33.97 13.39
C GLY A 363 -16.30 32.87 12.33
N ILE A 364 -17.09 31.82 12.54
CA ILE A 364 -17.12 30.61 11.69
C ILE A 364 -18.55 30.37 11.22
N VAL A 365 -18.77 30.30 9.91
CA VAL A 365 -20.04 29.89 9.30
C VAL A 365 -19.97 28.42 8.95
N ARG A 366 -20.92 27.62 9.43
CA ARG A 366 -21.05 26.22 8.97
C ARG A 366 -21.85 26.17 7.68
N ILE A 367 -21.29 25.51 6.69
CA ILE A 367 -21.88 25.28 5.38
C ILE A 367 -22.43 23.86 5.41
N GLY A 368 -23.75 23.73 5.26
CA GLY A 368 -24.40 22.43 5.11
C GLY A 368 -24.04 21.78 3.78
N ARG A 369 -24.61 20.61 3.50
CA ARG A 369 -24.31 19.88 2.27
C ARG A 369 -24.78 20.62 1.04
N ILE A 370 -23.90 20.75 0.03
CA ILE A 370 -24.21 21.41 -1.24
C ILE A 370 -24.05 20.41 -2.38
N ALA A 371 -25.13 20.13 -3.10
CA ALA A 371 -25.07 19.38 -4.35
C ALA A 371 -24.73 20.30 -5.53
N VAL A 372 -23.64 20.03 -6.24
CA VAL A 372 -23.18 20.77 -7.41
C VAL A 372 -23.11 19.81 -8.61
N PRO A 373 -24.13 19.81 -9.49
CA PRO A 373 -24.16 18.94 -10.66
C PRO A 373 -22.98 19.18 -11.62
N ALA A 374 -22.66 18.18 -12.44
CA ALA A 374 -21.58 18.25 -13.41
C ALA A 374 -21.76 19.41 -14.39
N GLY A 375 -20.73 20.26 -14.54
CA GLY A 375 -20.74 21.41 -15.44
C GLY A 375 -21.52 22.63 -14.95
N GLU A 376 -22.20 22.54 -13.80
CA GLU A 376 -23.01 23.63 -13.26
C GLU A 376 -22.26 24.50 -12.24
N THR A 377 -22.78 25.72 -12.07
CA THR A 377 -22.41 26.62 -10.97
C THR A 377 -23.57 26.70 -9.98
N ARG A 378 -23.28 26.49 -8.69
CA ARG A 378 -24.22 26.69 -7.60
C ARG A 378 -23.79 27.87 -6.76
N VAL A 379 -24.76 28.68 -6.38
CA VAL A 379 -24.57 29.84 -5.51
C VAL A 379 -25.19 29.52 -4.16
N GLN A 380 -24.38 29.61 -3.10
CA GLN A 380 -24.83 29.43 -1.73
C GLN A 380 -24.60 30.73 -0.97
N ARG A 381 -25.68 31.32 -0.47
CA ARG A 381 -25.59 32.47 0.43
C ARG A 381 -25.12 32.00 1.80
N LEU A 382 -24.04 32.61 2.28
CA LEU A 382 -23.43 32.34 3.59
C LEU A 382 -23.74 33.53 4.50
N THR A 383 -24.42 33.28 5.61
CA THR A 383 -24.79 34.33 6.58
C THR A 383 -24.07 34.08 7.90
N LEU A 384 -23.23 35.04 8.30
CA LEU A 384 -22.61 35.13 9.61
C LEU A 384 -23.43 36.10 10.47
N ARG A 385 -23.78 35.69 11.69
CA ARG A 385 -24.34 36.60 12.69
C ARG A 385 -23.31 36.80 13.79
N LEU A 386 -22.90 38.03 14.00
CA LEU A 386 -21.95 38.44 15.03
C LEU A 386 -22.73 39.09 16.17
N GLU A 387 -22.56 38.60 17.39
CA GLU A 387 -23.03 39.31 18.58
C GLU A 387 -22.08 40.49 18.84
N VAL A 388 -22.59 41.71 18.67
CA VAL A 388 -21.79 42.92 18.85
C VAL A 388 -22.22 43.59 20.15
N SER A 389 -21.27 43.78 21.08
CA SER A 389 -21.51 44.60 22.26
C SER A 389 -21.58 46.09 21.88
N PHE A 390 -22.42 46.87 22.55
CA PHE A 390 -22.61 48.30 22.23
C PHE A 390 -21.31 49.13 22.23
N ALA A 391 -20.30 48.73 22.99
CA ALA A 391 -18.98 49.36 22.98
C ALA A 391 -18.20 49.14 21.66
N ARG A 392 -18.44 48.03 20.95
CA ARG A 392 -17.81 47.69 19.66
C ARG A 392 -18.52 48.28 18.45
N LEU A 393 -19.72 48.83 18.60
CA LEU A 393 -20.45 49.51 17.51
C LEU A 393 -19.66 50.68 16.91
N LEU A 394 -18.87 51.38 17.73
CA LEU A 394 -17.94 52.43 17.30
C LEU A 394 -16.71 51.88 16.53
N GLU A 395 -16.32 50.62 16.76
CA GLU A 395 -15.24 49.91 16.05
C GLU A 395 -15.71 49.29 14.73
N ILE A 396 -17.02 49.26 14.43
CA ILE A 396 -17.53 48.70 13.17
C ILE A 396 -17.07 49.52 11.95
N ARG A 397 -16.91 50.84 12.12
CA ARG A 397 -16.36 51.70 11.05
C ARG A 397 -14.91 51.33 10.72
N SER A 398 -14.12 50.90 11.71
CA SER A 398 -12.77 50.37 11.48
C SER A 398 -12.78 48.97 10.85
N LEU A 399 -13.73 48.09 11.22
CA LEU A 399 -13.87 46.75 10.61
C LEU A 399 -14.15 46.83 9.09
N LEU A 400 -14.89 47.83 8.62
CA LEU A 400 -15.17 48.04 7.19
C LEU A 400 -13.98 48.60 6.39
N SER A 401 -13.02 49.23 7.06
CA SER A 401 -11.83 49.83 6.43
C SER A 401 -10.65 48.87 6.33
N GLN A 402 -10.71 47.74 7.04
CA GLN A 402 -9.63 46.76 7.16
C GLN A 402 -9.78 45.63 6.13
N LYS A 403 -8.69 44.88 5.93
CA LYS A 403 -8.67 43.72 5.01
C LYS A 403 -9.43 42.56 5.62
N TRP A 404 -10.36 42.02 4.84
CA TRP A 404 -11.11 40.82 5.15
C TRP A 404 -10.44 39.64 4.47
N ASP A 405 -10.09 38.62 5.24
CA ASP A 405 -9.60 37.35 4.70
C ASP A 405 -10.66 36.28 4.97
N PHE A 406 -10.95 35.49 3.93
CA PHE A 406 -11.93 34.41 4.01
C PHE A 406 -11.22 33.08 3.77
N VAL A 407 -11.41 32.12 4.68
CA VAL A 407 -10.83 30.78 4.57
C VAL A 407 -11.94 29.74 4.59
N LEU A 408 -12.20 29.09 3.46
CA LEU A 408 -13.11 27.96 3.39
C LEU A 408 -12.38 26.67 3.72
N TRP A 409 -12.70 26.09 4.86
CA TRP A 409 -12.25 24.76 5.26
C TRP A 409 -13.22 23.71 4.71
N LEU A 410 -12.81 23.06 3.64
CA LEU A 410 -13.53 21.92 3.07
C LEU A 410 -13.29 20.68 3.91
N LYS A 411 -14.34 20.05 4.42
CA LYS A 411 -14.18 18.78 5.12
C LYS A 411 -13.92 17.66 4.11
N VAL A 412 -12.67 17.22 4.06
CA VAL A 412 -12.24 16.15 3.18
C VAL A 412 -12.25 14.81 3.92
N SER A 413 -12.15 14.75 5.24
CA SER A 413 -12.45 13.56 6.04
C SER A 413 -12.77 13.96 7.48
N GLU A 414 -13.22 13.02 8.33
CA GLU A 414 -13.50 13.35 9.75
C GLU A 414 -12.32 14.02 10.48
N ASP A 415 -11.09 13.66 10.13
CA ASP A 415 -9.86 14.20 10.75
C ASP A 415 -9.07 15.12 9.81
N PHE A 416 -9.65 15.58 8.69
CA PHE A 416 -8.92 16.40 7.72
C PHE A 416 -9.84 17.40 7.02
N GLU A 417 -9.49 18.67 7.19
CA GLU A 417 -10.10 19.79 6.50
C GLU A 417 -9.05 20.46 5.62
N PHE A 418 -9.48 20.91 4.45
CA PHE A 418 -8.61 21.54 3.46
C PHE A 418 -8.94 23.04 3.36
N PRO A 419 -8.00 23.95 3.68
CA PRO A 419 -8.24 25.38 3.60
C PRO A 419 -8.14 25.89 2.15
N LEU A 420 -9.14 26.65 1.74
CA LEU A 420 -9.16 27.46 0.54
C LEU A 420 -9.15 28.92 0.95
N TYR A 421 -8.09 29.63 0.60
CA TYR A 421 -7.93 31.05 0.92
C TYR A 421 -8.50 31.88 -0.23
N PHE A 422 -9.45 32.74 0.08
CA PHE A 422 -9.91 33.80 -0.80
C PHE A 422 -9.27 35.10 -0.34
N ARG A 423 -8.63 35.81 -1.26
CA ARG A 423 -8.02 37.11 -1.05
C ARG A 423 -8.75 38.17 -1.83
#